data_AF-A0A971VJS4-F1
#
_entry.id   AF-A0A971VJS4-F1
#
_cell.length_a   1.000
_cell.length_b   1.000
_cell.length_c   1.000
_cell.angle_alpha   90.00
_cell.angle_beta   90.00
_cell.angle_gamma   90.00
#
_symmetry.space_group_name_H-M   'P 1'
#
loop_
_entity.id
_entity.type
_entity.pdbx_description
1 polymer ?
#
loop_
_entity_poly.entity_id
_entity_poly.type
_entity_poly.pdbx_seq_one_letter_code
_entity_poly.pdbx_strand_id
1 'polypeptide(L)' 'VTAEATELPWDLLKTMRDKIIANVPGVNRVLWDISDKPVSTIEWE' A
#
# COMPACT_ATOMS: atom_id res chain seq x y z
N VAL A 1 -21.15 -5.46 -2.86
CA VAL A 1 -20.07 -5.96 -1.99
C VAL A 1 -19.12 -4.80 -1.70
N THR A 2 -18.82 -4.54 -0.43
CA THR A 2 -17.96 -3.44 0.05
C THR A 2 -16.61 -3.97 0.55
N ALA A 3 -15.63 -3.09 0.69
CA ALA A 3 -14.33 -3.37 1.29
C ALA A 3 -13.72 -2.08 1.84
N GLU A 4 -13.03 -2.18 2.96
CA GLU A 4 -12.37 -1.06 3.63
C GLU A 4 -10.85 -1.20 3.51
N ALA A 5 -10.16 -0.08 3.30
CA ALA A 5 -8.72 -0.05 3.35
C ALA A 5 -8.25 -0.46 4.75
N THR A 6 -7.27 -1.37 4.82
CA THR A 6 -6.78 -1.84 6.11
C THR A 6 -5.85 -0.81 6.75
N GLU A 7 -6.17 -0.40 7.99
CA GLU A 7 -5.27 0.41 8.81
C GLU A 7 -4.14 -0.45 9.37
N LEU A 8 -2.95 -0.31 8.79
CA LEU A 8 -1.75 -0.99 9.27
C LEU A 8 -0.93 -0.07 10.19
N PRO A 9 -0.24 -0.61 11.21
CA PRO A 9 0.65 0.18 12.05
C PRO A 9 1.68 0.94 11.22
N TRP A 10 1.87 2.22 11.52
CA TRP A 10 2.75 3.09 10.74
C TRP A 10 4.20 2.58 10.66
N ASP A 11 4.70 1.97 11.73
CA ASP A 11 6.05 1.41 11.75
C ASP A 11 6.20 0.14 10.90
N LEU A 12 5.11 -0.62 10.72
CA LEU A 12 5.08 -1.72 9.77
C LEU A 12 5.18 -1.20 8.33
N LEU A 13 4.42 -0.15 8.00
CA LEU A 13 4.46 0.50 6.68
C LEU A 13 5.84 1.06 6.36
N LYS A 14 6.51 1.71 7.32
CA LYS A 14 7.92 2.14 7.17
C LYS A 14 8.86 0.98 6.92
N THR A 15 8.71 -0.10 7.69
CA THR A 15 9.55 -1.30 7.55
C THR A 15 9.40 -1.93 6.16
N MET A 16 8.17 -2.02 5.64
CA MET A 16 7.90 -2.51 4.29
C MET A 16 8.52 -1.60 3.23
N ARG A 17 8.30 -0.28 3.33
CA ARG A 17 8.90 0.72 2.43
C ARG A 17 10.42 0.58 2.36
N ASP A 18 11.09 0.53 3.51
CA ASP A 18 12.56 0.49 3.58
C ASP A 18 13.12 -0.80 2.98
N LYS A 19 12.46 -1.93 3.24
CA LYS A 19 12.83 -3.22 2.64
C LYS A 19 12.66 -3.22 1.12
N ILE A 20 11.54 -2.69 0.61
CA ILE A 20 11.27 -2.66 -0.83
C ILE A 20 12.29 -1.78 -1.54
N ILE A 21 12.51 -0.55 -1.06
CA ILE A 21 13.47 0.39 -1.70
C ILE A 21 14.90 -0.16 -1.66
N ALA A 22 15.30 -0.82 -0.57
CA ALA A 22 16.66 -1.36 -0.44
C ALA A 22 16.92 -2.58 -1.34
N ASN A 23 15.89 -3.40 -1.62
CA ASN A 23 16.07 -4.71 -2.26
C ASN A 23 15.50 -4.81 -3.68
N VAL A 24 14.75 -3.82 -4.16
CA VAL A 24 14.15 -3.84 -5.50
C VAL A 24 14.76 -2.74 -6.38
N PRO A 25 15.74 -3.07 -7.24
CA PRO A 25 16.37 -2.09 -8.12
C PRO A 25 15.35 -1.38 -9.01
N GLY A 26 15.49 -0.07 -9.13
CA GLY A 26 14.61 0.77 -9.94
C GLY A 26 13.33 1.23 -9.24
N VAL A 27 13.00 0.73 -8.04
CA VAL A 27 11.89 1.23 -7.22
C VAL A 27 12.40 2.31 -6.26
N ASN A 28 11.78 3.49 -6.30
CA ASN A 28 12.14 4.63 -5.44
C ASN A 28 10.99 5.15 -4.56
N ARG A 29 9.79 4.58 -4.71
CA ARG A 29 8.58 5.00 -4.00
C ARG A 29 7.67 3.82 -3.75
N VAL A 30 7.08 3.81 -2.56
CA VAL A 30 6.08 2.84 -2.13
C VAL A 30 4.88 3.63 -1.62
N LEU A 31 3.68 3.22 -2.02
CA LEU A 31 2.40 3.85 -1.69
C LEU A 31 1.50 2.79 -1.03
N TRP A 32 0.63 3.22 -0.11
CA TRP A 32 -0.43 2.40 0.48
C TRP A 32 -1.76 3.03 0.09
N ASP A 33 -2.62 2.26 -0.58
CA ASP A 33 -3.94 2.74 -1.00
C ASP A 33 -4.88 2.75 0.21
N ILE A 34 -5.56 3.89 0.41
CA ILE A 34 -6.50 4.12 1.51
C ILE A 34 -7.94 4.33 0.99
N SER A 35 -8.20 3.95 -0.25
CA SER A 35 -9.49 4.15 -0.91
C SER A 35 -10.41 2.96 -0.67
N ASP A 36 -11.61 3.21 -0.15
CA ASP A 36 -12.61 2.17 0.11
C ASP A 36 -13.44 1.82 -1.14
N LYS A 37 -13.84 0.57 -1.23
CA LYS A 37 -14.88 0.12 -2.15
C LYS A 37 -16.25 0.43 -1.52
N PRO A 38 -17.09 1.29 -2.13
CA PRO A 38 -17.38 1.26 -3.56
C PRO A 38 -16.81 2.40 -4.41
N VAL A 39 -16.06 3.34 -3.80
CA VAL A 39 -15.54 4.51 -4.53
C VAL A 39 -14.36 4.11 -5.42
N SER A 40 -13.59 3.10 -4.98
CA SER A 40 -12.51 2.46 -5.75
C SER A 40 -12.83 0.98 -6.05
N THR A 41 -12.01 0.39 -6.92
CA THR A 41 -11.87 -1.05 -7.12
C THR A 41 -10.75 -1.61 -6.23
N ILE A 42 -10.79 -2.92 -5.95
CA ILE A 42 -9.72 -3.59 -5.18
C ILE A 42 -8.41 -3.61 -5.99
N GLU A 43 -8.51 -3.98 -7.27
CA GLU A 43 -7.39 -3.94 -8.21
C GLU A 43 -7.26 -2.53 -8.83
N TRP A 44 -6.09 -2.26 -9.41
CA TRP A 44 -5.73 -0.96 -10.01
C TRP A 44 -5.97 -0.90 -11.55
N GLU A 45 -6.79 -1.79 -12.11
CA GLU A 45 -7.09 -1.90 -13.56
C GLU A 45 -8.58 -1.93 -13.88
#